data_AF-A0A7C6G6Z9-F1
#
_entry.id   AF-A0A7C6G6Z9-F1
#
_cell.length_a   1.000
_cell.length_b   1.000
_cell.length_c   1.000
_cell.angle_alpha   90.00
_cell.angle_beta   90.00
_cell.angle_gamma   90.00
#
_symmetry.space_group_name_H-M   'P 1'
#
loop_
_entity.id
_entity.type
_entity.pdbx_description
1 polymer ?
#
loop_
_entity_poly.entity_id
_entity_poly.type
_entity_poly.pdbx_seq_one_letter_code
_entity_poly.pdbx_strand_id
1 'polypeptide(L)' 'MQKTNNILYVSFLSVVAALGGFLFGYDTAVISGTVSQVSAQFQLSTLQSGWYVG' A
#
# COMPACT_ATOMS: atom_id res chain seq x y z
N MET A 1 -15.05 2.04 39.41
CA MET A 1 -14.13 2.69 38.46
C MET A 1 -14.89 2.92 37.15
N GLN A 2 -15.33 4.15 36.87
CA GLN A 2 -16.03 4.45 35.61
C GLN A 2 -14.99 4.54 34.48
N LYS A 3 -15.12 3.67 33.48
CA LYS A 3 -14.24 3.61 32.32
C LYS A 3 -14.71 4.67 31.32
N THR A 4 -14.06 5.82 31.29
CA THR A 4 -14.32 6.86 30.27
C THR A 4 -13.84 6.34 28.93
N ASN A 5 -14.77 5.88 28.09
CA ASN A 5 -14.44 5.44 26.73
C ASN A 5 -14.20 6.68 25.86
N ASN A 6 -12.93 6.99 25.59
CA ASN A 6 -12.55 8.06 24.66
C ASN A 6 -12.74 7.60 23.21
N ILE A 7 -14.01 7.47 22.79
CA ILE A 7 -14.40 7.04 21.44
C ILE A 7 -13.73 7.92 20.37
N LEU A 8 -13.65 9.24 20.59
CA LEU A 8 -12.96 10.17 19.69
C LEU A 8 -11.48 9.81 19.46
N TYR A 9 -10.77 9.44 20.53
CA TYR A 9 -9.37 9.03 20.45
C TYR A 9 -9.21 7.72 19.69
N VAL A 10 -10.07 6.73 19.95
CA VAL A 10 -10.05 5.44 19.26
C VAL A 10 -10.38 5.62 17.78
N SER A 11 -11.41 6.38 17.44
CA SER A 11 -11.77 6.69 16.05
C SER A 11 -10.65 7.40 15.30
N PHE A 12 -9.98 8.37 15.93
CA PHE A 12 -8.81 9.03 15.34
C PHE A 12 -7.70 8.04 15.03
N LEU A 13 -7.36 7.16 16.00
CA LEU A 13 -6.34 6.13 15.81
C LEU A 13 -6.71 5.15 14.69
N SER A 14 -7.97 4.74 14.62
CA SER A 14 -8.47 3.86 13.55
C SER A 14 -8.38 4.50 12.17
N VAL A 15 -8.66 5.80 12.04
CA VAL A 15 -8.50 6.53 10.77
C VAL A 15 -7.03 6.62 10.37
N VAL A 16 -6.13 6.93 11.31
CA VAL A 16 -4.68 6.95 11.05
C VAL A 16 -4.19 5.57 10.61
N ALA A 17 -4.62 4.49 11.27
CA ALA A 17 -4.29 3.13 10.87
C ALA A 17 -4.83 2.76 9.48
N ALA A 18 -6.07 3.15 9.18
CA ALA A 18 -6.69 2.92 7.87
C ALA A 18 -5.95 3.69 6.74
N LEU A 19 -5.53 4.93 7.00
CA LEU A 19 -4.73 5.72 6.07
C LEU A 19 -3.34 5.11 5.82
N GLY A 20 -2.70 4.57 6.86
CA GLY A 20 -1.44 3.84 6.72
C GLY A 20 -1.58 2.59 5.83
N GLY A 21 -2.62 1.78 6.06
CA GLY A 21 -2.92 0.62 5.21
C GLY A 21 -3.31 1.00 3.78
N PHE A 22 -4.01 2.12 3.61
CA PHE A 22 -4.37 2.65 2.30
C PHE A 22 -3.15 3.10 1.50
N LEU A 23 -2.22 3.84 2.11
CA LEU A 23 -0.99 4.30 1.45
C LEU A 23 -0.09 3.12 1.06
N PHE A 24 0.03 2.12 1.94
CA PHE A 24 0.73 0.87 1.61
C PHE A 24 0.09 0.14 0.43
N GLY A 25 -1.25 0.04 0.42
CA GLY A 25 -2.00 -0.54 -0.70
C GLY A 25 -1.84 0.25 -2.00
N TYR A 26 -1.74 1.58 -1.93
CA TYR A 26 -1.52 2.43 -3.09
C TYR A 26 -0.17 2.16 -3.76
N ASP A 27 0.91 2.11 -2.99
CA ASP A 27 2.25 1.85 -3.54
C ASP A 27 2.31 0.49 -4.24
N THR A 28 1.73 -0.55 -3.63
CA THR A 28 1.65 -1.89 -4.24
C THR A 28 0.78 -1.93 -5.51
N ALA A 29 -0.34 -1.21 -5.54
CA ALA A 29 -1.20 -1.12 -6.71
C ALA A 29 -0.55 -0.38 -7.88
N VAL A 30 0.18 0.71 -7.61
CA VAL A 30 0.89 1.49 -8.64
C VAL A 30 2.06 0.68 -9.23
N ILE A 31 2.85 0.00 -8.38
CA ILE A 31 3.94 -0.87 -8.84
C ILE A 31 3.37 -2.02 -9.71
N SER A 32 2.33 -2.70 -9.24
CA SER A 32 1.70 -3.81 -9.98
C SER A 32 1.06 -3.35 -11.30
N GLY A 33 0.39 -2.20 -11.31
CA GLY A 33 -0.28 -1.67 -12.50
C GLY A 33 0.68 -1.16 -13.58
N THR A 34 1.87 -0.70 -13.19
CA THR A 34 2.88 -0.17 -14.13
C THR A 34 3.87 -1.22 -14.61
N VAL A 35 4.01 -2.36 -13.93
CA VAL A 35 5.01 -3.40 -14.26
C VAL A 35 4.88 -3.90 -15.70
N SER A 36 3.66 -4.05 -16.22
CA SER A 36 3.42 -4.55 -17.57
C SER A 36 3.86 -3.54 -18.64
N GLN A 37 3.59 -2.25 -18.41
CA GLN A 37 4.00 -1.20 -19.34
C GLN A 37 5.51 -0.95 -19.29
N VAL A 38 6.11 -0.94 -18.09
CA VAL A 38 7.56 -0.83 -17.91
C VAL A 38 8.28 -2.04 -18.53
N SER A 39 7.77 -3.25 -18.34
CA SER A 39 8.36 -4.45 -18.94
C SER A 39 8.31 -4.43 -20.47
N ALA A 40 7.22 -3.93 -21.05
CA ALA A 40 7.10 -3.76 -22.50
C ALA A 40 8.02 -2.66 -23.05
N GLN A 41 8.14 -1.53 -22.34
CA GLN A 41 8.97 -0.39 -22.74
C GLN A 41 10.48 -0.72 -22.70
N PHE A 42 10.92 -1.47 -21.70
CA PHE A 42 12.34 -1.80 -21.47
C PHE A 42 12.72 -3.21 -21.97
N GLN A 43 11.80 -3.93 -22.61
CA GLN A 43 11.97 -5.34 -23.03
C GLN A 43 12.53 -6.23 -21.90
N LEU A 44 12.03 -6.03 -20.68
CA LEU A 44 12.49 -6.78 -19.51
C LEU A 44 12.05 -8.25 -19.64
N SER A 45 13.00 -9.17 -19.49
CA SER A 45 12.69 -10.60 -19.39
C SER A 45 11.94 -10.89 -18.08
N THR A 46 11.21 -12.01 -18.02
CA THR A 46 10.37 -12.39 -16.87
C THR A 46 11.11 -12.40 -15.52
N LEU A 47 12.42 -12.72 -15.56
CA LEU A 47 13.28 -12.66 -14.38
C LEU A 47 13.57 -11.21 -13.96
N GLN A 48 13.85 -10.33 -14.91
CA GLN A 48 14.14 -8.91 -14.64
C GLN A 48 12.91 -8.14 -14.16
N SER A 49 11.72 -8.45 -14.67
CA SER A 49 10.48 -7.89 -14.13
C SER A 49 10.22 -8.34 -12.69
N GLY A 50 10.60 -9.59 -12.34
CA GLY A 50 10.53 -10.11 -10.98
C GLY A 50 11.46 -9.39 -10.00
N TRP A 51 12.68 -9.07 -10.43
CA TRP A 51 13.64 -8.26 -9.67
C TRP A 51 13.24 -6.78 -9.52
N TYR A 52 12.34 -6.29 -10.38
CA TYR A 52 11.85 -4.91 -10.31
C TYR A 52 10.70 -4.73 -9.31
N VAL A 53 9.89 -5.78 -9.09
CA VAL A 53 8.75 -5.74 -8.15
C VAL A 53 9.04 -6.32 -6.78
N GLY A 54 10.07 -7.15 -6.65
CA GLY A 54 10.51 -7.77 -5.40
C GLY A 54 11.53 -6.94 -4.66
#